data_AF-X5DN18-F1
#
_entry.id   AF-X5DN18-F1
#
_cell.length_a   1.000
_cell.length_b   1.000
_cell.length_c   1.000
_cell.angle_alpha   90.00
_cell.angle_beta   90.00
_cell.angle_gamma   90.00
#
_symmetry.space_group_name_H-M   'P 1'
#
loop_
_entity.id
_entity.type
_entity.pdbx_description
1 polymer ?
#
loop_
_entity_poly.entity_id
_entity_poly.type
_entity_poly.pdbx_seq_one_letter_code
_entity_poly.pdbx_strand_id
1 'polypeptide(L)'
;YFFLANLSLTDTGLVSTTVPNMLVNIWIQNQLISYAGCLSQLYFFILFALLEAFLLAVMAYDRYVAICHPLHYTMVMSPGLCVLLVSASWITSGLSSLLHTLLVNSLSFCAEHKIPHFFCDISPLLRLSCTDPFINELVIFSIGGLSILVCVLCLIISYTYVFSTIWKIPSTQGKQKALSTCSSHLSVVSLFFGTSSSVYFSPPSTHSSPNGAVASMMYAAVTPMLNPIIYSLRN
;
A
#
# COMPACT_ATOMS: atom_id res chain seq x y z
N TYR A 1 -10.04 15.15 7.68
CA TYR A 1 -8.72 15.59 7.19
C TYR A 1 -7.54 14.89 7.86
N PHE A 2 -7.60 14.53 9.14
CA PHE A 2 -6.48 13.87 9.84
C PHE A 2 -5.94 12.61 9.14
N PHE A 3 -6.80 11.67 8.74
CA PHE A 3 -6.38 10.49 7.98
C PHE A 3 -5.82 10.84 6.60
N LEU A 4 -6.42 11.81 5.92
CA LEU A 4 -5.97 12.26 4.61
C LEU A 4 -4.56 12.87 4.65
N ALA A 5 -4.24 13.64 5.70
CA ALA A 5 -2.90 14.19 5.88
C ALA A 5 -1.84 13.10 6.06
N ASN A 6 -2.17 12.03 6.81
CA ASN A 6 -1.28 10.87 6.96
C ASN A 6 -1.16 10.09 5.65
N LEU A 7 -2.24 9.98 4.87
CA LEU A 7 -2.22 9.36 3.55
C LEU A 7 -1.32 10.15 2.60
N SER A 8 -1.44 11.47 2.54
CA SER A 8 -0.56 12.31 1.71
C SER A 8 0.91 12.25 2.13
N LEU A 9 1.20 12.15 3.43
CA LEU A 9 2.56 11.90 3.93
C LEU A 9 3.08 10.54 3.45
N THR A 10 2.24 9.52 3.51
CA THR A 10 2.54 8.16 3.03
C THR A 10 2.81 8.15 1.53
N ASP A 11 1.96 8.82 0.73
CA ASP A 11 2.11 8.96 -0.72
C ASP A 11 3.46 9.63 -1.06
N THR A 12 3.79 10.70 -0.35
CA THR A 12 5.06 11.42 -0.52
C THR A 12 6.27 10.54 -0.18
N GLY A 13 6.16 9.76 0.91
CA GLY A 13 7.17 8.78 1.31
C GLY A 13 7.38 7.68 0.27
N LEU A 14 6.29 7.13 -0.27
CA LEU A 14 6.33 6.08 -1.28
C LEU A 14 6.96 6.58 -2.58
N VAL A 15 6.55 7.76 -3.06
CA VAL A 15 7.13 8.41 -4.25
C VAL A 15 8.60 8.74 -4.05
N SER A 16 8.98 9.32 -2.91
CA SER A 16 10.38 9.68 -2.62
C SER A 16 11.31 8.48 -2.43
N THR A 17 10.78 7.32 -2.02
CA THR A 17 11.56 6.08 -1.89
C THR A 17 11.80 5.41 -3.24
N THR A 18 10.83 5.48 -4.14
CA THR A 18 10.82 4.74 -5.41
C THR A 18 11.35 5.56 -6.59
N VAL A 19 10.95 6.84 -6.72
CA VAL A 19 11.19 7.66 -7.91
C VAL A 19 12.62 8.20 -8.05
N PRO A 20 13.32 8.67 -6.99
CA PRO A 20 14.68 9.20 -7.13
C PRO A 20 15.70 8.14 -7.56
N ASN A 21 15.67 6.96 -6.91
CA ASN A 21 16.47 5.81 -7.32
C ASN A 21 16.12 5.37 -8.74
N MET A 22 14.84 5.52 -9.12
CA MET A 22 14.38 5.20 -10.46
C MET A 22 15.02 6.11 -11.52
N LEU A 23 14.94 7.42 -11.33
CA LEU A 23 15.43 8.41 -12.28
C LEU A 23 16.95 8.35 -12.45
N VAL A 24 17.69 8.20 -11.34
CA VAL A 24 19.17 8.13 -11.35
C VAL A 24 19.66 6.91 -12.13
N ASN A 25 19.04 5.76 -11.94
CA ASN A 25 19.47 4.53 -12.60
C ASN A 25 19.10 4.48 -14.10
N ILE A 26 17.98 5.09 -14.54
CA ILE A 26 17.64 5.25 -15.97
C ILE A 26 18.69 6.14 -16.66
N TRP A 27 19.13 7.19 -15.97
CA TRP A 27 20.00 8.21 -16.53
C TRP A 27 21.47 7.77 -16.63
N ILE A 28 21.95 6.98 -15.68
CA ILE A 28 23.38 6.59 -15.58
C ILE A 28 23.67 5.26 -16.32
N GLN A 29 22.65 4.51 -16.77
CA GLN A 29 22.79 3.15 -17.35
C GLN A 29 23.56 2.15 -16.45
N ASN A 30 23.79 2.50 -15.18
CA ASN A 30 24.53 1.69 -14.23
C ASN A 30 23.53 1.12 -13.22
N GLN A 31 23.24 -0.17 -13.31
CA GLN A 31 22.17 -0.84 -12.56
C GLN A 31 22.61 -1.35 -11.17
N LEU A 32 23.61 -0.72 -10.57
CA LEU A 32 24.24 -1.19 -9.34
C LEU A 32 23.77 -0.37 -8.14
N ILE A 33 22.89 -0.93 -7.32
CA ILE A 33 22.56 -0.42 -5.99
C ILE A 33 23.45 -1.09 -4.94
N SER A 34 23.89 -0.33 -3.93
CA SER A 34 24.59 -0.92 -2.78
C SER A 34 23.64 -1.79 -1.97
N TYR A 35 24.14 -2.84 -1.32
CA TYR A 35 23.32 -3.73 -0.49
C TYR A 35 22.57 -2.97 0.62
N ALA A 36 23.24 -2.03 1.30
CA ALA A 36 22.61 -1.18 2.31
C ALA A 36 21.54 -0.26 1.73
N GLY A 37 21.77 0.30 0.53
CA GLY A 37 20.78 1.10 -0.20
C GLY A 37 19.54 0.28 -0.59
N CYS A 38 19.75 -0.98 -1.02
CA CYS A 38 18.70 -1.93 -1.34
C CYS A 38 17.81 -2.19 -0.10
N LEU A 39 18.42 -2.58 1.04
CA LEU A 39 17.67 -2.85 2.27
C LEU A 39 16.91 -1.63 2.78
N SER A 40 17.50 -0.43 2.68
CA SER A 40 16.82 0.80 3.06
C SER A 40 15.62 1.09 2.16
N GLN A 41 15.78 0.95 0.83
CA GLN A 41 14.68 1.12 -0.12
C GLN A 41 13.56 0.12 0.15
N LEU A 42 13.90 -1.15 0.38
CA LEU A 42 12.95 -2.21 0.69
C LEU A 42 12.15 -1.91 1.96
N TYR A 43 12.83 -1.49 3.03
CA TYR A 43 12.20 -1.11 4.28
C TYR A 43 11.17 0.01 4.10
N PHE A 44 11.56 1.12 3.48
CA PHE A 44 10.64 2.24 3.30
C PHE A 44 9.50 1.90 2.34
N PHE A 45 9.77 1.11 1.30
CA PHE A 45 8.73 0.65 0.37
C PHE A 45 7.65 -0.17 1.08
N ILE A 46 8.03 -1.20 1.85
CA ILE A 46 7.08 -2.03 2.60
C ILE A 46 6.36 -1.20 3.66
N LEU A 47 7.08 -0.31 4.35
CA LEU A 47 6.51 0.56 5.37
C LEU A 47 5.36 1.39 4.79
N PHE A 48 5.61 2.14 3.72
CA PHE A 48 4.61 3.04 3.15
C PHE A 48 3.49 2.28 2.44
N ALA A 49 3.77 1.16 1.76
CA ALA A 49 2.74 0.35 1.12
C ALA A 49 1.75 -0.26 2.13
N LEU A 50 2.25 -0.80 3.25
CA LEU A 50 1.38 -1.33 4.32
C LEU A 50 0.63 -0.20 5.03
N LEU A 51 1.29 0.92 5.28
CA LEU A 51 0.66 2.09 5.89
C LEU A 51 -0.48 2.62 5.02
N GLU A 52 -0.30 2.71 3.70
CA GLU A 52 -1.36 3.11 2.76
C GLU A 52 -2.55 2.16 2.86
N ALA A 53 -2.32 0.84 2.80
CA ALA A 53 -3.38 -0.17 2.93
C ALA A 53 -4.16 -0.06 4.25
N PHE A 54 -3.46 0.12 5.38
CA PHE A 54 -4.10 0.31 6.69
C PHE A 54 -4.88 1.61 6.78
N LEU A 55 -4.34 2.71 6.26
CA LEU A 55 -5.03 4.01 6.25
C LEU A 55 -6.30 3.95 5.40
N LEU A 56 -6.29 3.28 4.25
CA LEU A 56 -7.49 3.05 3.42
C LEU A 56 -8.55 2.21 4.16
N ALA A 57 -8.14 1.19 4.91
CA ALA A 57 -9.06 0.41 5.73
C ALA A 57 -9.69 1.26 6.85
N VAL A 58 -8.88 2.06 7.57
CA VAL A 58 -9.34 2.97 8.62
C VAL A 58 -10.27 4.06 8.05
N MET A 59 -9.96 4.60 6.88
CA MET A 59 -10.81 5.58 6.20
C MET A 59 -12.14 4.96 5.73
N ALA A 60 -12.17 3.69 5.30
CA ALA A 60 -13.44 3.02 5.02
C ALA A 60 -14.27 2.81 6.29
N TYR A 61 -13.63 2.47 7.42
CA TYR A 61 -14.31 2.39 8.71
C TYR A 61 -14.89 3.75 9.13
N ASP A 62 -14.14 4.85 8.96
CA ASP A 62 -14.64 6.22 9.17
C ASP A 62 -15.92 6.48 8.36
N ARG A 63 -15.90 6.15 7.06
CA ARG A 63 -17.07 6.33 6.19
C ARG A 63 -18.25 5.45 6.59
N TYR A 64 -17.98 4.22 7.03
CA TYR A 64 -18.99 3.34 7.58
C TYR A 64 -19.68 3.97 8.79
N VAL A 65 -18.93 4.43 9.79
CA VAL A 65 -19.53 5.03 10.99
C VAL A 65 -20.29 6.31 10.63
N ALA A 66 -19.72 7.16 9.76
CA ALA A 66 -20.33 8.42 9.36
C ALA A 66 -21.69 8.24 8.66
N ILE A 67 -21.84 7.21 7.83
CA ILE A 67 -23.05 6.97 7.03
C ILE A 67 -24.04 6.07 7.75
N CYS A 68 -23.57 4.99 8.37
CA CYS A 68 -24.44 4.00 9.02
C CYS A 68 -24.88 4.43 10.42
N HIS A 69 -24.08 5.24 11.12
CA HIS A 69 -24.32 5.65 12.52
C HIS A 69 -24.11 7.17 12.73
N PRO A 70 -24.78 8.04 11.96
CA PRO A 70 -24.48 9.49 11.95
C PRO A 70 -24.66 10.17 13.31
N LEU A 71 -25.63 9.74 14.12
CA LEU A 71 -25.89 10.30 15.45
C LEU A 71 -24.81 9.95 16.49
N HIS A 72 -24.09 8.84 16.28
CA HIS A 72 -23.04 8.37 17.17
C HIS A 72 -21.63 8.62 16.63
N TYR A 73 -21.50 9.25 15.45
CA TYR A 73 -20.22 9.41 14.77
C TYR A 73 -19.17 10.08 15.66
N THR A 74 -19.49 11.20 16.31
CA THR A 74 -18.56 11.95 17.14
C THR A 74 -18.16 11.23 18.43
N MET A 75 -19.00 10.31 18.90
CA MET A 75 -18.73 9.47 20.06
C MET A 75 -17.81 8.30 19.69
N VAL A 76 -18.05 7.68 18.53
CA VAL A 76 -17.26 6.54 18.04
C VAL A 76 -15.91 7.03 17.48
N MET A 77 -15.93 7.90 16.48
CA MET A 77 -14.74 8.47 15.83
C MET A 77 -14.22 9.69 16.60
N SER A 78 -13.91 9.47 17.88
CA SER A 78 -13.29 10.48 18.74
C SER A 78 -11.86 10.81 18.28
N PRO A 79 -11.34 12.02 18.54
CA PRO A 79 -9.96 12.37 18.21
C PRO A 79 -8.93 11.39 18.77
N GLY A 80 -9.15 10.88 19.99
CA GLY A 80 -8.29 9.89 20.62
C GLY A 80 -8.25 8.56 19.86
N LEU A 81 -9.42 8.07 19.40
CA LEU A 81 -9.47 6.86 18.57
C LEU A 81 -8.78 7.08 17.21
N CYS A 82 -8.99 8.23 16.57
CA CYS A 82 -8.33 8.54 15.30
C CYS A 82 -6.80 8.52 15.43
N VAL A 83 -6.25 9.13 16.49
CA VAL A 83 -4.81 9.10 16.79
C VAL A 83 -4.34 7.68 17.07
N LEU A 84 -5.10 6.90 17.85
CA LEU A 84 -4.78 5.51 18.14
C LEU A 84 -4.71 4.66 16.86
N LEU A 85 -5.71 4.78 15.98
CA LEU A 85 -5.77 4.02 14.73
C LEU A 85 -4.57 4.34 13.82
N VAL A 86 -4.25 5.64 13.63
CA VAL A 86 -3.08 6.05 12.84
C VAL A 86 -1.79 5.56 13.47
N SER A 87 -1.63 5.71 14.79
CA SER A 87 -0.42 5.27 15.50
C SER A 87 -0.24 3.75 15.40
N ALA A 88 -1.33 2.98 15.53
CA ALA A 88 -1.32 1.54 15.35
C ALA A 88 -0.89 1.18 13.92
N SER A 89 -1.44 1.84 12.89
CA SER A 89 -1.04 1.62 11.50
C SER A 89 0.45 1.85 11.26
N TRP A 90 1.03 2.93 11.81
CA TRP A 90 2.46 3.22 11.73
C TRP A 90 3.33 2.17 12.42
N ILE A 91 2.93 1.76 13.63
CA ILE A 91 3.69 0.78 14.42
C ILE A 91 3.65 -0.58 13.73
N THR A 92 2.48 -1.04 13.28
CA THR A 92 2.35 -2.34 12.62
C THR A 92 3.08 -2.37 11.28
N SER A 93 2.98 -1.31 10.46
CA SER A 93 3.73 -1.20 9.21
C SER A 93 5.23 -1.17 9.45
N GLY A 94 5.69 -0.46 10.48
CA GLY A 94 7.10 -0.36 10.85
C GLY A 94 7.70 -1.68 11.34
N LEU A 95 6.99 -2.39 12.22
CA LEU A 95 7.42 -3.71 12.70
C LEU A 95 7.42 -4.75 11.58
N SER A 96 6.39 -4.75 10.74
CA SER A 96 6.30 -5.66 9.60
C SER A 96 7.43 -5.39 8.62
N SER A 97 7.65 -4.12 8.25
CA SER A 97 8.75 -3.75 7.35
C SER A 97 10.12 -4.13 7.90
N LEU A 98 10.36 -3.90 9.20
CA LEU A 98 11.60 -4.32 9.86
C LEU A 98 11.77 -5.83 9.79
N LEU A 99 10.74 -6.60 10.12
CA LEU A 99 10.77 -8.06 10.05
C LEU A 99 11.10 -8.54 8.64
N HIS A 100 10.38 -8.06 7.61
CA HIS A 100 10.64 -8.43 6.22
C HIS A 100 12.07 -8.08 5.80
N THR A 101 12.57 -6.91 6.18
CA THR A 101 13.93 -6.47 5.86
C THR A 101 14.98 -7.34 6.56
N LEU A 102 14.76 -7.71 7.82
CA LEU A 102 15.67 -8.59 8.57
C LEU A 102 15.69 -10.02 8.01
N LEU A 103 14.54 -10.55 7.58
CA LEU A 103 14.45 -11.86 6.92
C LEU A 103 15.18 -11.86 5.57
N VAL A 104 15.13 -10.75 4.84
CA VAL A 104 15.92 -10.59 3.60
C VAL A 104 17.42 -10.44 3.92
N ASN A 105 17.76 -9.73 5.00
CA ASN A 105 19.15 -9.55 5.42
C ASN A 105 19.81 -10.84 5.95
N SER A 106 19.02 -11.82 6.42
CA SER A 106 19.55 -13.11 6.90
C SER A 106 19.85 -14.10 5.77
N LEU A 107 19.43 -13.83 4.53
CA LEU A 107 19.74 -14.66 3.37
C LEU A 107 21.20 -14.49 2.95
N SER A 108 21.88 -15.60 2.65
CA SER A 108 23.18 -15.57 1.98
C SER A 108 22.99 -15.53 0.46
N PHE A 109 23.70 -14.62 -0.22
CA PHE A 109 23.61 -14.45 -1.68
C PHE A 109 24.80 -15.11 -2.38
N CYS A 110 24.56 -15.83 -3.48
CA CYS A 110 25.59 -16.59 -4.19
C CYS A 110 26.61 -15.75 -4.97
N ALA A 111 26.32 -14.48 -5.23
CA ALA A 111 27.12 -13.60 -6.07
C ALA A 111 27.66 -12.40 -5.26
N GLU A 112 28.87 -11.95 -5.59
CA GLU A 112 29.58 -10.85 -4.93
C GLU A 112 28.73 -9.56 -4.85
N HIS A 113 28.09 -9.28 -3.69
CA HIS A 113 27.59 -7.99 -3.16
C HIS A 113 26.99 -6.93 -4.13
N LYS A 114 26.65 -7.31 -5.37
CA LYS A 114 26.16 -6.45 -6.45
C LYS A 114 24.90 -7.09 -7.00
N ILE A 115 23.76 -6.50 -6.67
CA ILE A 115 22.45 -6.96 -7.11
C ILE A 115 22.20 -6.35 -8.50
N PRO A 116 22.01 -7.14 -9.58
CA PRO A 116 21.87 -6.63 -10.94
C PRO A 116 20.48 -6.04 -11.23
N HIS A 117 19.79 -5.52 -10.21
CA HIS A 117 18.44 -5.00 -10.32
C HIS A 117 18.33 -3.58 -9.75
N PHE A 118 17.62 -2.76 -10.51
CA PHE A 118 17.27 -1.37 -10.26
C PHE A 118 16.37 -1.14 -9.04
N PHE A 119 15.59 -2.15 -8.65
CA PHE A 119 14.60 -2.08 -7.60
C PHE A 119 14.81 -3.24 -6.63
N CYS A 120 14.96 -2.92 -5.35
CA CYS A 120 15.07 -3.91 -4.30
C CYS A 120 13.67 -4.45 -3.97
N ASP A 121 13.28 -5.55 -4.61
CA ASP A 121 12.06 -6.29 -4.30
C ASP A 121 12.40 -7.63 -3.64
N ILE A 122 11.51 -8.10 -2.77
CA ILE A 122 11.62 -9.37 -2.07
C ILE A 122 11.71 -10.52 -3.09
N SER A 123 10.87 -10.50 -4.14
CA SER A 123 10.74 -11.63 -5.07
C SER A 123 12.02 -11.93 -5.87
N PRO A 124 12.73 -10.93 -6.44
CA PRO A 124 14.05 -11.14 -7.05
C PRO A 124 15.14 -11.57 -6.05
N LEU A 125 15.13 -11.03 -4.81
CA LEU A 125 16.15 -11.34 -3.80
C LEU A 125 16.07 -12.79 -3.33
N LEU A 126 14.86 -13.31 -3.13
CA LEU A 126 14.65 -14.72 -2.74
C LEU A 126 15.13 -15.69 -3.83
N ARG A 127 15.07 -15.32 -5.12
CA ARG A 127 15.60 -16.15 -6.21
C ARG A 127 17.12 -16.13 -6.35
N LEU A 128 17.78 -15.14 -5.76
CA LEU A 128 19.24 -14.95 -5.80
C LEU A 128 19.94 -15.57 -4.58
N SER A 129 19.20 -16.09 -3.59
CA SER A 129 19.78 -16.66 -2.37
C SER A 129 20.38 -18.06 -2.60
N CYS A 130 21.52 -18.29 -1.96
CA CYS A 130 22.20 -19.59 -1.88
C CYS A 130 21.62 -20.51 -0.80
N THR A 131 20.96 -19.91 0.19
CA THR A 131 20.20 -20.60 1.23
C THR A 131 18.77 -20.81 0.75
N ASP A 132 18.17 -21.96 1.10
CA ASP A 132 16.76 -22.25 0.82
C ASP A 132 15.86 -21.12 1.38
N PRO A 133 15.17 -20.34 0.52
CA PRO A 133 14.35 -19.21 0.96
C PRO A 133 13.00 -19.64 1.54
N PHE A 134 12.67 -20.94 1.56
CA PHE A 134 11.32 -21.44 1.88
C PHE A 134 10.72 -20.87 3.17
N ILE A 135 11.49 -20.81 4.26
CA ILE A 135 10.99 -20.29 5.55
C ILE A 135 10.75 -18.78 5.47
N ASN A 136 11.64 -18.03 4.81
CA ASN A 136 11.47 -16.59 4.62
C ASN A 136 10.27 -16.31 3.71
N GLU A 137 10.12 -17.04 2.61
CA GLU A 137 8.92 -16.97 1.75
C GLU A 137 7.65 -17.24 2.55
N LEU A 138 7.60 -18.34 3.29
CA LEU A 138 6.42 -18.72 4.06
C LEU A 138 6.04 -17.63 5.07
N VAL A 139 7.00 -17.09 5.81
CA VAL A 139 6.76 -16.03 6.80
C VAL A 139 6.32 -14.74 6.13
N ILE A 140 6.98 -14.35 5.05
CA ILE A 140 6.70 -13.12 4.31
C ILE A 140 5.28 -13.17 3.71
N PHE A 141 4.94 -14.26 3.01
CA PHE A 141 3.63 -14.42 2.40
C PHE A 141 2.52 -14.59 3.45
N SER A 142 2.78 -15.28 4.56
CA SER A 142 1.77 -15.44 5.61
C SER A 142 1.45 -14.11 6.30
N ILE A 143 2.48 -13.38 6.74
CA ILE A 143 2.29 -12.12 7.48
C ILE A 143 1.80 -11.00 6.55
N GLY A 144 2.41 -10.87 5.37
CA GLY A 144 2.00 -9.90 4.36
C GLY A 144 0.59 -10.19 3.84
N GLY A 145 0.32 -11.45 3.49
CA GLY A 145 -0.99 -11.90 3.01
C GLY A 145 -2.10 -11.71 4.04
N LEU A 146 -1.85 -12.05 5.31
CA LEU A 146 -2.80 -11.81 6.39
C LEU A 146 -3.09 -10.31 6.58
N SER A 147 -2.06 -9.47 6.54
CA SER A 147 -2.21 -8.01 6.69
C SER A 147 -3.10 -7.42 5.59
N ILE A 148 -2.85 -7.80 4.34
CA ILE A 148 -3.65 -7.38 3.20
C ILE A 148 -5.07 -7.94 3.27
N LEU A 149 -5.23 -9.21 3.64
CA LEU A 149 -6.54 -9.84 3.80
C LEU A 149 -7.40 -9.09 4.82
N VAL A 150 -6.84 -8.73 5.98
CA VAL A 150 -7.54 -7.94 7.00
C VAL A 150 -8.00 -6.59 6.44
N CYS A 151 -7.13 -5.91 5.69
CA CYS A 151 -7.49 -4.63 5.05
C CYS A 151 -8.64 -4.80 4.05
N VAL A 152 -8.56 -5.80 3.18
CA VAL A 152 -9.58 -6.09 2.16
C VAL A 152 -10.91 -6.47 2.80
N LEU A 153 -10.90 -7.30 3.84
CA LEU A 153 -12.12 -7.66 4.58
C LEU A 153 -12.74 -6.42 5.24
N CYS A 154 -11.92 -5.57 5.88
CA CYS A 154 -12.40 -4.32 6.48
C CYS A 154 -13.07 -3.41 5.43
N LEU A 155 -12.45 -3.27 4.25
CA LEU A 155 -12.99 -2.50 3.12
C LEU A 155 -14.34 -3.07 2.64
N ILE A 156 -14.38 -4.38 2.34
CA ILE A 156 -15.59 -5.04 1.83
C ILE A 156 -16.73 -4.94 2.83
N ILE A 157 -16.47 -5.26 4.11
CA ILE A 157 -17.48 -5.22 5.16
C ILE A 157 -18.01 -3.79 5.32
N SER A 158 -17.11 -2.80 5.46
CA SER A 158 -17.49 -1.40 5.64
C SER A 158 -18.34 -0.90 4.48
N TYR A 159 -17.91 -1.13 3.24
CA TYR A 159 -18.64 -0.66 2.07
C TYR A 159 -19.93 -1.42 1.80
N THR A 160 -20.02 -2.70 2.16
CA THR A 160 -21.28 -3.45 2.11
C THR A 160 -22.34 -2.79 2.99
N TYR A 161 -22.00 -2.42 4.22
CA TYR A 161 -22.91 -1.71 5.11
C TYR A 161 -23.22 -0.29 4.61
N VAL A 162 -22.21 0.45 4.14
CA VAL A 162 -22.41 1.80 3.57
C VAL A 162 -23.41 1.74 2.42
N PHE A 163 -23.22 0.86 1.44
CA PHE A 163 -24.13 0.74 0.31
C PHE A 163 -25.51 0.28 0.75
N SER A 164 -25.61 -0.69 1.66
CA SER A 164 -26.89 -1.13 2.24
C SER A 164 -27.67 0.04 2.85
N THR A 165 -27.00 0.91 3.61
CA THR A 165 -27.62 2.12 4.17
C THR A 165 -28.02 3.12 3.10
N ILE A 166 -27.16 3.37 2.10
CA ILE A 166 -27.46 4.28 0.99
C ILE A 166 -28.69 3.82 0.21
N TRP A 167 -28.82 2.53 -0.08
CA TRP A 167 -29.95 1.96 -0.82
C TRP A 167 -31.29 2.19 -0.11
N LYS A 168 -31.28 2.21 1.23
CA LYS A 168 -32.47 2.47 2.07
C LYS A 168 -32.89 3.94 2.11
N ILE A 169 -32.06 4.87 1.64
CA ILE A 169 -32.42 6.30 1.57
C ILE A 169 -33.56 6.47 0.53
N PRO A 170 -34.71 7.07 0.88
CA PRO A 170 -35.82 7.19 -0.07
C PRO A 170 -35.59 8.27 -1.15
N SER A 171 -34.80 9.31 -0.85
CA SER A 171 -34.54 10.42 -1.78
C SER A 171 -33.37 10.13 -2.73
N THR A 172 -33.60 10.28 -4.04
CA THR A 172 -32.56 10.19 -5.09
C THR A 172 -31.43 11.19 -4.87
N GLN A 173 -31.75 12.41 -4.44
CA GLN A 173 -30.75 13.44 -4.14
C GLN A 173 -29.91 13.05 -2.91
N GLY A 174 -30.54 12.44 -1.89
CA GLY A 174 -29.85 11.89 -0.73
C GLY A 174 -28.89 10.76 -1.09
N LYS A 175 -29.32 9.84 -1.98
CA LYS A 175 -28.46 8.78 -2.51
C LYS A 175 -27.25 9.33 -3.25
N GLN A 176 -27.46 10.26 -4.19
CA GLN A 176 -26.37 10.87 -4.95
C GLN A 176 -25.37 11.58 -4.05
N LYS A 177 -25.85 12.32 -3.04
CA LYS A 177 -24.98 12.99 -2.07
C LYS A 177 -24.12 11.99 -1.29
N ALA A 178 -24.73 10.92 -0.77
CA ALA A 178 -23.99 9.90 -0.01
C ALA A 178 -23.02 9.08 -0.88
N LEU A 179 -23.36 8.80 -2.14
CA LEU A 179 -22.43 8.15 -3.08
C LEU A 179 -21.25 9.08 -3.41
N SER A 180 -21.52 10.36 -3.60
CA SER A 180 -20.48 11.36 -3.88
C SER A 180 -19.44 11.41 -2.75
N THR A 181 -19.86 11.35 -1.47
CA THR A 181 -18.93 11.36 -0.33
C THR A 181 -18.02 10.15 -0.25
N CYS A 182 -18.41 9.02 -0.85
CA CYS A 182 -17.60 7.79 -0.89
C CYS A 182 -16.75 7.67 -2.15
N SER A 183 -17.08 8.43 -3.20
CA SER A 183 -16.54 8.23 -4.54
C SER A 183 -15.02 8.44 -4.63
N SER A 184 -14.48 9.43 -3.93
CA SER A 184 -13.03 9.70 -3.88
C SER A 184 -12.28 8.53 -3.25
N HIS A 185 -12.70 8.10 -2.06
CA HIS A 185 -12.08 7.00 -1.34
C HIS A 185 -12.18 5.67 -2.12
N LEU A 186 -13.35 5.35 -2.70
CA LEU A 186 -13.50 4.17 -3.55
C LEU A 186 -12.62 4.23 -4.79
N SER A 187 -12.46 5.39 -5.41
CA SER A 187 -11.58 5.55 -6.57
C SER A 187 -10.12 5.24 -6.19
N VAL A 188 -9.66 5.76 -5.03
CA VAL A 188 -8.32 5.49 -4.51
C VAL A 188 -8.13 4.02 -4.15
N VAL A 189 -9.09 3.41 -3.46
CA VAL A 189 -9.08 1.97 -3.13
C VAL A 189 -9.01 1.12 -4.41
N SER A 190 -9.83 1.44 -5.42
CA SER A 190 -9.82 0.74 -6.70
C SER A 190 -8.49 0.89 -7.44
N LEU A 191 -7.90 2.08 -7.44
CA LEU A 191 -6.57 2.30 -8.02
C LEU A 191 -5.53 1.48 -7.27
N PHE A 192 -5.47 1.59 -5.93
CA PHE A 192 -4.50 0.87 -5.11
C PHE A 192 -4.58 -0.65 -5.34
N PHE A 193 -5.69 -1.30 -5.01
CA PHE A 193 -5.78 -2.77 -5.09
C PHE A 193 -5.88 -3.30 -6.54
N GLY A 194 -6.50 -2.54 -7.44
CA GLY A 194 -6.63 -2.95 -8.85
C GLY A 194 -5.27 -3.01 -9.54
N THR A 195 -4.42 -2.01 -9.26
CA THR A 195 -3.07 -1.98 -9.82
C THR A 195 -2.15 -3.02 -9.16
N SER A 196 -2.29 -3.32 -7.85
CA SER A 196 -1.55 -4.42 -7.21
C SER A 196 -1.88 -5.77 -7.84
N SER A 197 -3.17 -6.00 -8.06
CA SER A 197 -3.68 -7.24 -8.65
C SER A 197 -3.18 -7.43 -10.08
N SER A 198 -3.14 -6.36 -10.88
CA SER A 198 -2.61 -6.41 -12.25
C SER A 198 -1.15 -6.88 -12.30
N VAL A 199 -0.34 -6.51 -11.31
CA VAL A 199 1.07 -6.91 -11.23
C VAL A 199 1.17 -8.37 -10.76
N TYR A 200 0.44 -8.75 -9.72
CA TYR A 200 0.49 -10.12 -9.18
C TYR A 200 -0.08 -11.19 -10.11
N PHE A 201 -1.07 -10.85 -10.93
CA PHE A 201 -1.65 -11.77 -11.92
C PHE A 201 -0.97 -11.70 -13.30
N SER A 202 0.07 -10.89 -13.46
CA SER A 202 0.84 -10.84 -14.70
C SER A 202 1.67 -12.12 -14.89
N PRO A 203 1.79 -12.65 -16.12
CA PRO A 203 2.55 -13.88 -16.34
C PRO A 203 4.03 -13.70 -15.95
N PRO A 204 4.72 -14.76 -15.46
CA PRO A 204 6.13 -14.69 -15.03
C PRO A 204 7.10 -14.16 -16.10
N SER A 205 6.78 -14.35 -17.38
CA SER A 205 7.53 -13.82 -18.53
C SER A 205 7.52 -12.30 -18.63
N THR A 206 6.53 -11.65 -18.03
CA THR A 206 6.42 -10.19 -17.96
C THR A 206 7.38 -9.63 -16.92
N HIS A 207 7.55 -10.31 -15.79
CA HIS A 207 8.41 -9.88 -14.67
C HIS A 207 9.92 -9.95 -14.95
N SER A 208 10.36 -10.83 -15.84
CA SER A 208 11.78 -10.98 -16.23
C SER A 208 12.24 -10.01 -17.33
N SER A 209 11.31 -9.23 -17.89
CA SER A 209 11.59 -8.19 -18.88
C SER A 209 11.86 -6.84 -18.20
N PRO A 210 12.71 -5.96 -18.76
CA PRO A 210 12.82 -4.55 -18.33
C PRO A 210 11.44 -3.86 -18.20
N ASN A 211 10.46 -4.30 -19.00
CA ASN A 211 9.10 -3.78 -18.99
C ASN A 211 8.27 -4.24 -17.77
N GLY A 212 8.57 -5.40 -17.17
CA GLY A 212 7.90 -5.88 -15.95
C GLY A 212 8.34 -5.10 -14.71
N ALA A 213 9.63 -4.76 -14.65
CA ALA A 213 10.16 -3.88 -13.63
C ALA A 213 9.50 -2.49 -13.74
N VAL A 214 9.42 -1.92 -14.95
CA VAL A 214 8.72 -0.65 -15.22
C VAL A 214 7.22 -0.72 -14.89
N ALA A 215 6.54 -1.84 -15.15
CA ALA A 215 5.12 -2.01 -14.81
C ALA A 215 4.88 -2.09 -13.29
N SER A 216 5.71 -2.83 -12.53
CA SER A 216 5.68 -2.84 -11.07
C SER A 216 6.01 -1.45 -10.47
N MET A 217 6.88 -0.68 -11.13
CA MET A 217 7.25 0.69 -10.72
C MET A 217 6.14 1.71 -10.99
N MET A 218 5.48 1.63 -12.15
CA MET A 218 4.31 2.48 -12.44
C MET A 218 3.19 2.20 -11.44
N TYR A 219 3.00 0.95 -11.04
CA TYR A 219 2.07 0.58 -9.97
C TYR A 219 2.38 1.28 -8.63
N ALA A 220 3.63 1.27 -8.19
CA ALA A 220 4.05 1.88 -6.92
C ALA A 220 4.01 3.43 -6.90
N ALA A 221 4.02 4.08 -8.06
CA ALA A 221 4.09 5.54 -8.16
C ALA A 221 2.76 6.18 -8.62
N VAL A 222 1.96 5.51 -9.46
CA VAL A 222 0.78 6.12 -10.08
C VAL A 222 -0.32 6.39 -9.05
N THR A 223 -0.64 5.41 -8.20
CA THR A 223 -1.68 5.58 -7.16
C THR A 223 -1.36 6.73 -6.19
N PRO A 224 -0.18 6.77 -5.53
CA PRO A 224 0.14 7.87 -4.60
C PRO A 224 0.22 9.23 -5.29
N MET A 225 0.59 9.30 -6.58
CA MET A 225 0.60 10.57 -7.32
C MET A 225 -0.81 11.07 -7.70
N LEU A 226 -1.77 10.17 -7.86
CA LEU A 226 -3.16 10.52 -8.20
C LEU A 226 -4.02 10.81 -6.97
N ASN A 227 -3.66 10.29 -5.79
CA ASN A 227 -4.37 10.50 -4.53
C ASN A 227 -4.64 12.00 -4.23
N PRO A 228 -3.66 12.93 -4.32
CA PRO A 228 -3.90 14.36 -4.08
C PRO A 228 -4.95 14.97 -5.03
N ILE A 229 -4.94 14.58 -6.30
CA ILE A 229 -5.89 15.09 -7.31
C ILE A 229 -7.30 14.56 -6.99
N ILE A 230 -7.42 13.27 -6.70
CA ILE A 230 -8.71 12.63 -6.42
C ILE A 230 -9.35 13.21 -5.15
N TYR A 231 -8.56 13.41 -4.09
CA TYR A 231 -9.07 14.00 -2.85
C TYR A 231 -9.26 15.52 -2.91
N SER A 232 -8.63 16.24 -3.83
CA SER A 232 -8.83 17.69 -3.98
C SER A 232 -10.00 18.06 -4.89
N LEU A 233 -10.29 17.24 -5.92
CA LEU A 233 -11.35 17.54 -6.89
C LEU A 233 -12.75 17.06 -6.46
N ARG A 234 -12.83 16.13 -5.51
CA ARG A 234 -14.07 15.40 -5.18
C ARG A 234 -14.48 15.45 -3.70
N ASN A 235 -13.76 16.20 -2.88
CA ASN A 235 -13.95 16.24 -1.42
C ASN A 235 -14.39 17.63 -0.95
#